data_AF-A0AAV1AWZ1-F1
#
_entry.id   AF-A0AAV1AWZ1-F1
#
_cell.length_a   1.000
_cell.length_b   1.000
_cell.length_c   1.000
_cell.angle_alpha   90.00
_cell.angle_beta   90.00
_cell.angle_gamma   90.00
#
_symmetry.space_group_name_H-M   'P 1'
#
loop_
_entity.id
_entity.type
_entity.pdbx_description
1 polymer ?
#
loop_
_entity_poly.entity_id
_entity_poly.type
_entity_poly.pdbx_seq_one_letter_code
_entity_poly.pdbx_strand_id
1 'polypeptide(L)'
;MGKVIHFLNTKKVKDLNEQACKELQVLWDELKKFKFDLTWLEPQVQSGLGIGSYVEKALEVEKLKGNVADLEMEIETLKAKLAAAEVNLDIERDLLKAGGIKERDLNSELSSGSWKP
;
A
#
# COMPACT_ATOMS: atom_id res chain seq x y z
N MET A 1 37.38 12.08 -4.43
CA MET A 1 36.87 13.45 -4.61
C MET A 1 36.21 13.64 -5.98
N GLY A 2 36.96 13.57 -7.08
CA GLY A 2 36.43 13.86 -8.43
C GLY A 2 35.20 13.03 -8.85
N LYS A 3 35.14 11.75 -8.47
CA LYS A 3 33.97 10.89 -8.75
C LYS A 3 32.68 11.37 -8.06
N VAL A 4 32.78 11.82 -6.79
CA VAL A 4 31.63 12.34 -6.03
C VAL A 4 31.14 13.65 -6.64
N ILE A 5 32.07 14.57 -6.95
CA ILE A 5 31.74 15.85 -7.58
C ILE A 5 31.12 15.64 -8.96
N HIS A 6 31.70 14.75 -9.77
CA HIS A 6 31.16 14.40 -11.08
C HIS A 6 29.76 13.81 -10.95
N PHE A 7 29.53 12.89 -10.00
CA PHE A 7 28.21 12.33 -9.75
C PHE A 7 27.19 13.43 -9.43
N LEU A 8 27.49 14.30 -8.47
CA LEU A 8 26.58 15.38 -8.05
C LEU A 8 26.29 16.38 -9.18
N ASN A 9 27.25 16.65 -10.05
CA ASN A 9 27.07 17.57 -11.17
C ASN A 9 26.34 16.96 -12.37
N THR A 10 26.44 15.64 -12.57
CA THR A 10 25.90 14.98 -13.77
C THR A 10 24.55 14.33 -13.54
N LYS A 11 24.28 13.81 -12.34
CA LYS A 11 23.01 13.17 -12.02
C LYS A 11 21.94 14.22 -11.73
N LYS A 12 20.88 14.21 -12.54
CA LYS A 12 19.72 15.07 -12.30
C LYS A 12 18.81 14.43 -11.25
N VAL A 13 17.92 15.23 -10.65
CA VAL A 13 16.93 14.76 -9.66
C VAL A 13 16.16 13.52 -10.13
N LYS A 14 15.78 13.49 -11.41
CA LYS A 14 15.07 12.35 -12.03
C LYS A 14 15.88 11.06 -12.13
N ASP A 15 17.20 11.13 -12.05
CA ASP A 15 18.12 10.00 -12.17
C ASP A 15 18.60 9.50 -10.79
N LEU A 16 18.13 10.14 -9.70
CA LEU A 16 18.43 9.78 -8.31
C LEU A 16 17.42 8.73 -7.80
N ASN A 17 17.59 7.50 -8.27
CA ASN A 17 16.91 6.34 -7.71
C ASN A 17 17.71 5.73 -6.54
N GLU A 18 17.16 4.68 -5.91
CA GLU A 18 17.80 3.99 -4.78
C GLU A 18 19.21 3.50 -5.13
N GLN A 19 19.41 2.96 -6.33
CA GLN A 19 20.71 2.49 -6.81
C GLN A 19 21.73 3.63 -6.94
N ALA A 20 21.32 4.76 -7.51
CA ALA A 20 22.16 5.94 -7.62
C ALA A 20 22.52 6.51 -6.23
N CYS A 21 21.59 6.46 -5.27
CA CYS A 21 21.87 6.87 -3.89
C CYS A 21 22.85 5.92 -3.19
N LYS A 22 22.71 4.61 -3.40
CA LYS A 22 23.67 3.60 -2.91
C LYS A 22 25.07 3.84 -3.49
N GLU A 23 25.17 4.11 -4.79
CA GLU A 23 26.43 4.46 -5.45
C GLU A 23 27.06 5.72 -4.86
N LEU A 24 26.27 6.78 -4.67
CA LEU A 24 26.73 8.02 -4.03
C LEU A 24 27.23 7.76 -2.60
N GLN A 25 26.53 6.93 -1.84
CA GLN A 25 26.90 6.58 -0.47
C GLN A 25 28.22 5.79 -0.41
N VAL A 26 28.41 4.81 -1.29
CA VAL A 26 29.68 4.08 -1.42
C VAL A 26 30.83 5.02 -1.77
N LEU A 27 30.64 5.90 -2.77
CA LEU A 27 31.66 6.88 -3.17
C LEU A 27 32.00 7.86 -2.04
N TRP A 28 31.01 8.23 -1.23
CA TRP A 28 31.18 9.10 -0.07
C TRP A 28 31.93 8.42 1.07
N ASP A 29 31.60 7.17 1.38
CA ASP A 29 32.27 6.37 2.42
C ASP A 29 33.72 6.06 2.05
N GLU A 30 34.00 5.79 0.77
CA GLU A 30 35.37 5.68 0.26
C GLU A 30 36.14 7.00 0.43
N LEU A 31 35.49 8.12 0.12
CA LEU A 31 36.11 9.44 0.22
C LEU A 31 36.42 9.84 1.68
N LYS A 32 35.54 9.49 2.62
CA LYS A 32 35.73 9.73 4.06
C LYS A 32 36.95 9.04 4.66
N LYS A 33 37.39 7.91 4.07
CA LYS A 33 38.62 7.21 4.51
C LYS A 33 39.86 8.06 4.30
N PHE A 34 39.80 9.00 3.37
CA PHE A 34 40.86 9.97 3.16
C PHE A 34 40.64 11.15 4.11
N LYS A 35 41.67 11.56 4.85
CA LYS A 35 41.62 12.63 5.87
C LYS A 35 41.52 14.05 5.26
N PHE A 36 40.67 14.24 4.26
CA PHE A 36 40.38 15.56 3.70
C PHE A 36 39.36 16.30 4.56
N ASP A 37 39.39 17.63 4.51
CA ASP A 37 38.27 18.42 4.98
C ASP A 37 37.12 18.29 3.98
N LEU A 38 36.04 17.65 4.42
CA LEU A 38 34.85 17.34 3.62
C LEU A 38 33.63 18.16 4.03
N THR A 39 33.78 19.11 4.97
CA THR A 39 32.68 19.92 5.52
C THR A 39 31.91 20.69 4.44
N TRP A 40 32.59 21.11 3.37
CA TRP A 40 31.98 21.82 2.25
C TRP A 40 31.19 20.92 1.30
N LEU A 41 31.51 19.63 1.24
CA LEU A 41 30.89 18.67 0.31
C LEU A 41 29.74 17.90 0.97
N GLU A 42 29.79 17.74 2.29
CA GLU A 42 28.79 17.00 3.07
C GLU A 42 27.34 17.47 2.86
N PRO A 43 27.01 18.79 2.86
CA PRO A 43 25.63 19.23 2.61
C PRO A 43 25.09 18.80 1.24
N GLN A 44 25.93 18.79 0.21
CA GLN A 44 25.53 18.42 -1.14
C GLN A 44 25.25 16.92 -1.26
N VAL A 45 26.09 16.11 -0.62
CA VAL A 45 25.90 14.66 -0.57
C VAL A 45 24.62 14.30 0.20
N GLN A 46 24.40 14.92 1.36
CA GLN A 46 23.17 14.72 2.15
C GLN A 46 21.92 15.15 1.36
N SER A 47 21.98 16.28 0.65
CA SER A 47 20.89 16.71 -0.21
C SER A 47 20.60 15.69 -1.33
N GLY A 48 21.64 15.15 -1.98
CA GLY A 48 21.48 14.13 -3.02
C GLY A 48 20.81 12.85 -2.50
N LEU A 49 21.25 12.37 -1.35
CA LEU A 49 20.67 11.19 -0.68
C LEU A 49 19.21 11.44 -0.24
N GLY A 50 18.93 12.63 0.31
CA GLY A 50 17.60 13.02 0.74
C GLY A 50 16.60 13.13 -0.42
N ILE A 51 17.03 13.72 -1.54
CA ILE A 51 16.20 13.84 -2.76
C ILE A 51 15.85 12.45 -3.30
N GLY A 52 16.80 11.51 -3.33
CA GLY A 52 16.51 10.16 -3.80
C GLY A 52 15.47 9.43 -2.95
N SER A 53 15.54 9.56 -1.62
CA SER A 53 14.51 9.01 -0.72
C SER A 53 13.13 9.63 -0.96
N TYR A 54 13.06 10.92 -1.25
CA TYR A 54 11.80 11.59 -1.56
C TYR A 54 11.20 11.13 -2.89
N VAL A 55 12.03 11.00 -3.94
CA VAL A 55 11.60 10.53 -5.26
C VAL A 55 11.04 9.11 -5.19
N GLU A 56 11.69 8.23 -4.43
CA GLU A 56 11.21 6.86 -4.21
C GLU A 56 9.85 6.83 -3.50
N LYS A 57 9.71 7.55 -2.40
CA LYS A 57 8.44 7.66 -1.66
C LYS A 57 7.32 8.24 -2.53
N ALA A 58 7.64 9.21 -3.39
CA ALA A 58 6.66 9.80 -4.30
C ALA A 58 6.14 8.75 -5.32
N LEU A 59 7.03 7.91 -5.85
CA LEU A 59 6.67 6.83 -6.77
C LEU A 59 5.86 5.73 -6.07
N GLU A 60 6.21 5.41 -4.82
CA GLU A 60 5.43 4.47 -4.00
C GLU A 60 4.02 5.00 -3.72
N VAL A 61 3.88 6.28 -3.39
CA VAL A 61 2.57 6.94 -3.20
C VAL A 61 1.74 6.91 -4.48
N GLU A 62 2.36 7.14 -5.65
CA GLU A 62 1.66 7.07 -6.94
C GLU A 62 1.12 5.65 -7.21
N LYS A 63 1.93 4.62 -6.95
CA LYS A 63 1.51 3.22 -7.05
C LYS A 63 0.36 2.89 -6.08
N LEU A 64 0.49 3.31 -4.82
CA LEU A 64 -0.54 3.09 -3.80
C LEU A 64 -1.87 3.77 -4.18
N LYS A 65 -1.81 4.96 -4.78
CA LYS A 65 -3.01 5.65 -5.27
C LYS A 65 -3.75 4.84 -6.33
N GLY A 66 -3.03 4.17 -7.24
CA GLY A 66 -3.63 3.24 -8.20
C GLY A 66 -4.33 2.07 -7.50
N ASN A 67 -3.64 1.42 -6.57
CA ASN A 67 -4.21 0.29 -5.82
C ASN A 67 -5.48 0.69 -5.01
N VAL A 68 -5.49 1.90 -4.43
CA VAL A 68 -6.66 2.40 -3.70
C VAL A 68 -7.85 2.57 -4.64
N ALA A 69 -7.64 3.14 -5.83
CA ALA A 69 -8.70 3.31 -6.82
C ALA A 69 -9.28 1.96 -7.29
N ASP A 70 -8.42 0.96 -7.51
CA ASP A 70 -8.86 -0.40 -7.87
C ASP A 70 -9.71 -1.04 -6.76
N LEU A 71 -9.28 -0.92 -5.51
CA LEU A 71 -10.03 -1.43 -4.35
C LEU A 71 -11.37 -0.71 -4.16
N GLU A 72 -11.43 0.60 -4.37
CA GLU A 72 -12.69 1.36 -4.33
C GLU A 72 -13.69 0.83 -5.36
N MET A 73 -13.24 0.56 -6.59
CA MET A 73 -14.09 -0.02 -7.65
C MET A 73 -14.57 -1.43 -7.30
N GLU A 74 -13.73 -2.25 -6.69
CA GLU A 74 -14.10 -3.60 -6.26
C GLU A 74 -15.11 -3.57 -5.11
N ILE A 75 -14.95 -2.65 -4.15
CA ILE A 75 -15.92 -2.42 -3.07
C ILE A 75 -17.29 -2.06 -3.65
N GLU A 76 -17.37 -1.12 -4.59
CA GLU A 76 -18.64 -0.72 -5.20
C GLU A 76 -19.28 -1.88 -5.97
N THR A 77 -18.47 -2.70 -6.66
CA THR A 77 -18.94 -3.91 -7.34
C THR A 77 -19.52 -4.93 -6.36
N LEU A 78 -18.85 -5.15 -5.22
CA LEU A 78 -19.30 -6.08 -4.19
C LEU A 78 -20.56 -5.59 -3.48
N LYS A 79 -20.67 -4.29 -3.20
CA LYS A 79 -21.90 -3.68 -2.67
C LYS A 79 -23.09 -3.90 -3.60
N ALA A 80 -22.90 -3.70 -4.91
CA ALA A 80 -23.97 -3.92 -5.89
C ALA A 80 -24.40 -5.40 -5.94
N LYS A 81 -23.44 -6.34 -5.89
CA LYS A 81 -23.74 -7.79 -5.82
C LYS A 81 -24.48 -8.17 -4.54
N LEU A 82 -24.09 -7.58 -3.39
CA LEU A 82 -24.76 -7.81 -2.12
C LEU A 82 -26.22 -7.34 -2.16
N ALA A 83 -26.47 -6.12 -2.64
CA ALA A 83 -27.82 -5.59 -2.78
C ALA A 83 -28.69 -6.46 -3.71
N ALA A 84 -28.13 -6.94 -4.82
CA ALA A 84 -28.83 -7.85 -5.71
C ALA A 84 -29.17 -9.20 -5.04
N ALA A 85 -28.24 -9.74 -4.24
CA ALA A 85 -28.45 -10.99 -3.51
C ALA A 85 -29.50 -10.84 -2.41
N GLU A 86 -29.52 -9.72 -1.68
CA GLU A 86 -30.54 -9.42 -0.67
C GLU A 86 -31.94 -9.36 -1.29
N VAL A 87 -32.11 -8.64 -2.40
CA VAL A 87 -33.38 -8.60 -3.13
C VAL A 87 -33.79 -10.00 -3.60
N ASN A 88 -32.86 -10.79 -4.11
CA ASN A 88 -33.15 -12.16 -4.55
C ASN A 88 -33.60 -13.05 -3.38
N LEU A 89 -32.95 -12.93 -2.22
CA LEU A 89 -33.34 -13.66 -1.00
C LEU A 89 -34.73 -13.26 -0.52
N ASP A 90 -35.09 -11.98 -0.57
CA ASP A 90 -36.42 -11.53 -0.19
C ASP A 90 -37.50 -12.08 -1.14
N ILE A 91 -37.25 -12.08 -2.45
CA ILE A 91 -38.14 -12.70 -3.44
C ILE A 91 -38.34 -14.20 -3.14
N GLU A 92 -37.26 -14.94 -2.90
CA GLU A 92 -37.34 -16.37 -2.58
C GLU A 92 -38.07 -16.61 -1.24
N ARG A 93 -37.87 -15.76 -0.24
CA ARG A 93 -38.59 -15.84 1.04
C ARG A 93 -40.08 -15.64 0.84
N ASP A 94 -40.49 -14.70 0.00
CA ASP A 94 -41.89 -14.45 -0.32
C ASP A 94 -42.52 -15.61 -1.14
N LEU A 95 -41.76 -16.18 -2.09
CA LEU A 95 -42.19 -17.37 -2.84
C LEU A 95 -42.39 -18.58 -1.91
N LEU A 96 -41.49 -18.83 -0.96
CA LEU A 96 -41.62 -19.92 0.02
C LEU A 96 -42.85 -19.75 0.92
N LYS A 97 -43.10 -18.51 1.39
CA LYS A 97 -44.32 -18.19 2.16
C LYS A 97 -45.59 -18.45 1.34
N ALA A 98 -45.60 -18.05 0.08
CA ALA A 98 -46.71 -18.32 -0.83
C ALA A 98 -46.91 -19.84 -1.08
N GLY A 99 -45.81 -20.60 -1.11
CA GLY A 99 -45.81 -22.06 -1.20
C GLY A 99 -46.19 -22.80 0.10
N GLY A 100 -46.50 -22.08 1.19
CA GLY A 100 -46.94 -22.66 2.46
C GLY A 100 -45.82 -23.19 3.35
N ILE A 101 -44.55 -22.96 2.99
CA ILE A 101 -43.39 -23.32 3.84
C ILE A 101 -43.22 -22.21 4.88
N LYS A 102 -43.32 -22.57 6.17
CA LYS A 102 -43.13 -21.62 7.28
C LYS A 102 -41.65 -21.49 7.64
N GLU A 103 -41.23 -20.25 7.84
CA GLU A 103 -39.92 -19.90 8.41
C GLU A 103 -39.79 -20.52 9.81
N ARG A 104 -38.70 -21.23 10.05
CA ARG A 104 -38.43 -21.91 11.32
C ARG A 104 -37.26 -21.23 12.00
N ASP A 105 -37.47 -20.73 13.22
CA ASP A 105 -36.41 -20.15 14.03
C ASP A 105 -35.55 -21.26 14.66
N LEU A 106 -34.38 -21.51 14.06
CA LEU A 106 -33.40 -22.48 14.54
C LEU A 106 -32.88 -22.17 15.95
N ASN A 107 -32.91 -20.90 16.39
CA ASN A 107 -32.43 -20.52 17.71
C ASN A 107 -33.43 -20.89 18.82
N SER A 108 -34.71 -21.01 18.49
CA SER A 108 -35.74 -21.49 19.41
C SER A 108 -35.66 -23.00 19.69
N GLU A 109 -35.13 -23.79 18.75
CA GLU A 109 -35.01 -25.26 18.90
C GLU A 109 -33.76 -25.68 19.69
N LEU A 110 -32.67 -24.90 19.61
CA LEU A 110 -31.40 -25.19 20.31
C LEU A 110 -31.44 -24.94 21.83
N SER A 111 -32.40 -24.16 22.33
CA SER A 111 -32.55 -23.92 23.78
C SER A 111 -33.16 -25.10 24.55
N SER A 112 -33.51 -26.20 23.87
CA SER A 112 -34.09 -27.40 24.50
C SER A 112 -33.05 -28.37 25.09
N GLY A 113 -31.74 -28.09 24.93
CA GLY A 113 -30.65 -28.83 25.56
C GLY A 113 -30.41 -28.44 27.02
N SER A 114 -31.40 -28.61 27.90
CA SER A 114 -31.18 -28.52 29.35
C SER A 114 -30.40 -29.76 29.80
N TRP A 115 -29.07 -29.70 29.73
CA TRP A 115 -28.20 -30.56 30.52
C TRP A 115 -28.48 -30.26 31.99
N LYS A 116 -29.20 -31.16 32.67
CA LYS A 116 -29.26 -31.16 34.13
C LYS A 116 -28.03 -31.90 34.67
N PRO A 117 -27.35 -31.34 35.69
CA PRO A 117 -26.17 -31.95 36.33
C PRO A 117 -26.50 -33.25 37.05
#